data_AF-A0A064CB25-F1
#
_entry.id   AF-A0A064CB25-F1
#
_cell.length_a   1.000
_cell.length_b   1.000
_cell.length_c   1.000
_cell.angle_alpha   90.00
_cell.angle_beta   90.00
_cell.angle_gamma   90.00
#
_symmetry.space_group_name_H-M   'P 1'
#
loop_
_entity.id
_entity.type
_entity.pdbx_description
1 polymer ?
#
loop_
_entity_poly.entity_id
_entity_poly.type
_entity_poly.pdbx_seq_one_letter_code
_entity_poly.pdbx_strand_id
1 'polypeptide(L)'
;MSGVIHYATPQIAEAAEQIAQAATQTEQNHQHSLQTVNANADNFGGRGSDAFQHVIATLNQQYAQSKETIARAGIVLTHCNDGMTDADGTSAAQY
;
A
#
# COMPACT_ATOMS: atom_id res chain seq x y z
N MET A 1 2.72 1.59 40.49
CA MET A 1 2.99 1.87 39.07
C MET A 1 2.44 0.71 38.27
N SER A 2 1.25 0.85 37.68
CA SER A 2 0.69 -0.17 36.79
C SER A 2 0.88 0.33 35.37
N GLY A 3 1.97 -0.10 34.74
CA GLY A 3 2.27 0.20 33.35
C GLY A 3 1.28 -0.57 32.49
N VAL A 4 0.32 0.15 31.90
CA VAL A 4 -0.67 -0.41 31.00
C VAL A 4 0.08 -0.89 29.76
N ILE A 5 0.42 -2.18 29.70
CA ILE A 5 0.88 -2.81 28.46
C ILE A 5 -0.36 -2.85 27.56
N HIS A 6 -0.45 -1.87 26.65
CA HIS A 6 -1.52 -1.80 25.67
C HIS A 6 -1.23 -2.83 24.59
N TYR A 7 -2.05 -3.89 24.56
CA TYR A 7 -2.06 -4.92 23.53
C TYR A 7 -2.47 -4.29 22.18
N ALA A 8 -1.52 -3.75 21.41
CA ALA A 8 -1.77 -3.18 20.08
C ALA A 8 -1.82 -4.24 18.96
N THR A 9 -1.67 -5.53 19.29
CA THR A 9 -1.70 -6.66 18.35
C THR A 9 -2.96 -6.68 17.45
N PRO A 10 -4.18 -6.41 17.96
CA PRO A 10 -5.38 -6.32 17.13
C PRO A 10 -5.36 -5.13 16.16
N GLN A 11 -4.81 -3.99 16.60
CA GLN A 11 -4.73 -2.76 15.80
C GLN A 11 -3.71 -2.89 14.67
N ILE A 12 -2.60 -3.60 14.92
CA ILE A 12 -1.60 -3.93 13.89
C ILE A 12 -2.19 -4.89 12.86
N ALA A 13 -2.93 -5.91 13.29
CA ALA A 13 -3.60 -6.84 12.39
C ALA A 13 -4.64 -6.13 11.51
N GLU A 14 -5.45 -5.23 12.10
CA GLU A 14 -6.41 -4.41 11.35
C GLU A 14 -5.69 -3.50 10.34
N ALA A 15 -4.61 -2.83 10.75
CA ALA A 15 -3.82 -1.98 9.86
C ALA A 15 -3.18 -2.79 8.72
N ALA A 16 -2.72 -4.01 8.97
CA ALA A 16 -2.18 -4.90 7.95
C ALA A 16 -3.27 -5.30 6.93
N GLU A 17 -4.49 -5.59 7.40
CA GLU A 17 -5.63 -5.87 6.52
C GLU A 17 -5.99 -4.66 5.66
N GLN A 18 -6.04 -3.47 6.25
CA GLN A 18 -6.29 -2.22 5.51
C GLN A 18 -5.23 -1.96 4.44
N ILE A 19 -3.95 -2.22 4.73
CA ILE A 19 -2.86 -2.12 3.74
C ILE A 19 -3.05 -3.13 2.60
N ALA A 20 -3.42 -4.37 2.91
CA ALA A 20 -3.67 -5.40 1.90
C ALA A 20 -4.87 -5.04 0.99
N GLN A 21 -5.94 -4.52 1.59
CA GLN A 21 -7.10 -4.02 0.85
C GLN A 21 -6.72 -2.82 -0.04
N ALA A 22 -5.96 -1.86 0.50
CA ALA A 22 -5.47 -0.71 -0.26
C ALA A 22 -4.56 -1.11 -1.43
N ALA A 23 -3.68 -2.10 -1.24
CA ALA A 23 -2.86 -2.66 -2.31
C ALA A 23 -3.72 -3.25 -3.44
N THR A 24 -4.71 -4.05 -3.07
CA THR A 24 -5.64 -4.70 -4.02
C THR A 24 -6.44 -3.65 -4.79
N GLN A 25 -7.02 -2.68 -4.09
CA GLN A 25 -7.79 -1.60 -4.70
C GLN A 25 -6.92 -0.73 -5.62
N THR A 26 -5.68 -0.47 -5.23
CA THR A 26 -4.72 0.29 -6.05
C THR A 26 -4.42 -0.42 -7.36
N GLU A 27 -4.25 -1.74 -7.34
CA GLU A 27 -4.06 -2.53 -8.57
C GLU A 27 -5.31 -2.52 -9.47
N GLN A 28 -6.49 -2.72 -8.88
CA GLN A 28 -7.75 -2.67 -9.64
C GLN A 28 -7.96 -1.29 -10.29
N ASN A 29 -7.71 -0.22 -9.53
CA ASN A 29 -7.82 1.15 -10.03
C ASN A 29 -6.82 1.41 -11.16
N HIS A 30 -5.59 0.90 -11.05
CA HIS A 30 -4.60 1.00 -12.10
C HIS A 30 -5.08 0.37 -13.41
N GLN A 31 -5.58 -0.87 -13.34
CA GLN A 31 -6.10 -1.58 -14.50
C GLN A 31 -7.31 -0.86 -15.12
N HIS A 32 -8.25 -0.41 -14.28
CA HIS A 32 -9.42 0.33 -14.74
C HIS A 32 -9.05 1.68 -15.38
N SER A 33 -8.06 2.38 -14.82
CA SER A 33 -7.56 3.63 -15.38
C SER A 33 -6.92 3.41 -16.75
N LEU A 34 -6.09 2.36 -16.90
CA LEU A 34 -5.51 1.99 -18.19
C LEU A 34 -6.60 1.64 -19.21
N GLN A 35 -7.62 0.88 -18.82
CA GLN A 35 -8.74 0.55 -19.69
C GLN A 35 -9.47 1.82 -20.16
N THR A 36 -9.75 2.75 -19.24
CA THR A 36 -10.40 4.02 -19.56
C THR A 36 -9.57 4.83 -20.54
N VAL A 37 -8.26 4.98 -20.32
CA VAL A 37 -7.38 5.72 -21.24
C VAL A 37 -7.34 5.04 -22.61
N ASN A 38 -7.19 3.71 -22.66
CA ASN A 38 -7.17 2.94 -23.90
C ASN A 38 -8.49 3.02 -24.69
N ALA A 39 -9.63 3.05 -24.01
CA ALA A 39 -10.94 3.20 -24.62
C ALA A 39 -11.16 4.62 -25.19
N ASN A 40 -10.46 5.61 -24.64
CA ASN A 40 -10.53 7.01 -25.04
C ASN A 40 -9.30 7.45 -25.83
N ALA A 41 -8.56 6.51 -26.45
CA ALA A 41 -7.31 6.81 -27.13
C ALA A 41 -7.46 7.90 -28.22
N ASP A 42 -8.59 7.91 -28.92
CA ASP A 42 -8.87 8.89 -29.97
C ASP A 42 -8.95 10.33 -29.43
N ASN A 43 -9.39 10.52 -28.17
CA ASN A 43 -9.40 11.83 -27.52
C ASN A 43 -7.99 12.38 -27.26
N PHE A 44 -6.98 11.51 -27.29
CA PHE A 44 -5.57 11.86 -27.15
C PHE A 44 -4.85 11.87 -28.50
N GLY A 45 -5.55 11.80 -29.64
CA GLY A 45 -4.94 11.73 -30.96
C GLY A 45 -4.58 10.31 -31.43
N GLY A 46 -5.16 9.30 -30.78
CA GLY A 46 -4.97 7.88 -31.09
C GLY A 46 -3.83 7.23 -30.29
N ARG A 47 -3.79 5.89 -30.30
CA ARG A 47 -2.83 5.10 -29.49
C ARG A 47 -1.36 5.35 -29.83
N GLY A 48 -1.07 5.83 -31.04
CA GLY A 48 0.27 6.14 -31.50
C GLY A 48 0.74 7.55 -31.15
N SER A 49 -0.13 8.41 -30.62
CA SER A 49 0.23 9.80 -30.36
C SER A 49 1.13 9.94 -29.13
N ASP A 50 1.96 10.97 -29.16
CA ASP A 50 2.80 11.34 -28.00
C ASP A 50 1.94 11.68 -26.78
N ALA A 51 0.78 12.32 -26.98
CA ALA A 51 -0.13 12.66 -25.90
C ALA A 51 -0.70 11.42 -25.21
N PHE A 52 -1.10 10.40 -25.97
CA PHE A 52 -1.58 9.13 -25.39
C PHE A 52 -0.46 8.41 -24.63
N GLN A 53 0.73 8.32 -25.23
CA GLN A 53 1.88 7.68 -24.59
C GLN A 53 2.30 8.41 -23.31
N HIS A 54 2.26 9.75 -23.31
CA HIS A 54 2.56 10.56 -22.14
C HIS A 54 1.57 10.31 -20.99
N VAL A 55 0.27 10.21 -21.29
CA VAL A 55 -0.76 9.92 -20.30
C VAL A 55 -0.56 8.52 -19.70
N ILE A 56 -0.30 7.51 -20.53
CA ILE A 56 -0.02 6.15 -20.05
C ILE A 56 1.23 6.11 -19.17
N ALA A 57 2.31 6.76 -19.59
CA ALA A 57 3.55 6.81 -18.82
C ALA A 57 3.35 7.48 -17.46
N THR A 58 2.65 8.62 -17.44
CA THR A 58 2.32 9.36 -16.22
C THR A 58 1.45 8.53 -15.28
N LEU A 59 0.43 7.86 -15.81
CA LEU A 59 -0.44 6.98 -15.04
C LEU A 59 0.36 5.85 -14.38
N ASN A 60 1.18 5.14 -15.16
CA ASN A 60 2.01 4.04 -14.67
C ASN A 60 2.97 4.51 -13.57
N GLN A 61 3.59 5.68 -13.74
CA GLN A 61 4.50 6.25 -12.76
C GLN A 61 3.79 6.54 -11.43
N GLN A 62 2.61 7.17 -11.47
CA GLN A 62 1.86 7.48 -10.25
C GLN A 62 1.44 6.21 -9.51
N TYR A 63 0.95 5.20 -10.22
CA TYR A 63 0.59 3.93 -9.57
C TYR A 63 1.80 3.16 -9.05
N ALA A 64 2.97 3.24 -9.72
CA ALA A 64 4.20 2.66 -9.20
C ALA A 64 4.59 3.28 -7.85
N GLN A 65 4.53 4.62 -7.75
CA GLN A 65 4.82 5.34 -6.50
C GLN A 65 3.83 4.99 -5.38
N SER A 66 2.54 4.91 -5.71
CA SER A 66 1.51 4.52 -4.73
C SER A 66 1.73 3.09 -4.22
N LYS A 67 2.00 2.14 -5.11
CA LYS A 67 2.30 0.75 -4.73
C LYS A 67 3.55 0.64 -3.86
N GLU A 68 4.59 1.39 -4.19
CA GLU A 68 5.81 1.44 -3.39
C GLU A 68 5.54 1.99 -1.99
N THR A 69 4.72 3.04 -1.88
CA THR A 69 4.33 3.62 -0.59
C THR A 69 3.55 2.62 0.26
N ILE A 70 2.58 1.91 -0.34
CA ILE A 70 1.81 0.87 0.33
C ILE A 70 2.71 -0.29 0.79
N ALA A 71 3.64 -0.72 -0.06
CA ALA A 71 4.61 -1.78 0.29
C ALA A 71 5.49 -1.36 1.47
N ARG A 72 6.00 -0.12 1.48
CA ARG A 72 6.78 0.43 2.61
C ARG A 72 5.96 0.47 3.89
N ALA A 73 4.69 0.87 3.83
CA ALA A 73 3.81 0.87 4.99
C ALA A 73 3.62 -0.54 5.55
N GLY A 74 3.48 -1.56 4.70
CA GLY A 74 3.43 -2.96 5.12
C GLY A 74 4.70 -3.41 5.86
N ILE A 75 5.88 -3.09 5.32
CA ILE A 75 7.18 -3.41 5.95
C ILE A 75 7.30 -2.75 7.33
N VAL A 76 6.90 -1.47 7.45
CA VAL A 76 6.94 -0.75 8.72
C VAL A 76 6.01 -1.39 9.75
N LEU A 77 4.80 -1.80 9.35
CA LEU A 77 3.88 -2.51 10.26
C LEU A 77 4.46 -3.85 10.73
N THR A 78 5.08 -4.64 9.85
CA THR A 78 5.74 -5.89 10.23
C THR A 78 6.87 -5.62 11.24
N HIS A 79 7.71 -4.62 10.99
CA HIS A 79 8.79 -4.27 11.91
C HIS A 79 8.28 -3.78 13.28
N CYS A 80 7.17 -3.03 13.31
CA CYS A 80 6.50 -2.67 14.56
C CYS A 80 5.97 -3.90 15.31
N ASN A 81 5.38 -4.86 14.58
CA ASN A 81 4.88 -6.11 15.17
C ASN A 81 6.01 -6.93 15.82
N ASP A 82 7.14 -7.07 15.12
CA ASP A 82 8.30 -7.83 15.60
C ASP A 82 8.90 -7.16 16.84
N GLY A 83 9.10 -5.84 16.80
CA GLY A 83 9.63 -5.08 17.95
C GLY A 83 8.73 -5.13 19.19
N MET A 84 7.40 -5.19 19.01
CA MET A 84 6.46 -5.38 20.12
C MET A 84 6.54 -6.81 20.68
N THR A 85 6.63 -7.82 19.81
CA THR A 85 6.77 -9.23 20.22
C THR A 85 8.05 -9.48 21.01
N ASP A 86 9.17 -8.87 20.60
CA ASP A 86 10.45 -8.98 21.30
C ASP A 86 10.44 -8.28 22.67
N ALA A 87 9.82 -7.09 22.74
CA ALA A 87 9.62 -6.39 24.02
C ALA A 87 8.73 -7.20 24.98
N ASP A 88 7.70 -7.87 24.45
CA ASP A 88 6.81 -8.75 25.21
C ASP A 88 7.56 -9.96 25.78
N GLY A 89 8.37 -10.65 24.97
CA GLY A 89 9.16 -11.80 25.42
C GLY A 89 10.17 -11.43 26.52
N THR A 90 10.76 -10.25 26.43
CA THR A 90 11.73 -9.76 27.43
C THR A 90 11.06 -9.33 28.73
N SER A 91 9.85 -8.77 28.65
CA SER A 91 9.06 -8.32 29.81
C SER A 91 8.40 -9.49 30.55
N ALA A 92 7.93 -10.51 29.81
CA ALA A 92 7.35 -11.72 30.38
C ALA A 92 8.40 -12.61 31.09
N ALA A 93 9.66 -12.57 30.66
CA ALA A 93 10.76 -13.28 31.30
C ALA A 93 11.26 -12.63 32.62
N GLN A 94 10.80 -11.41 32.95
CA GLN A 94 11.20 -10.68 34.16
C GLN A 94 10.23 -10.82 35.34
N TYR A 95 9.17 -11.63 35.21
CA TYR A 95 8.26 -12.03 36.29
C TYR A 95 8.43 -13.51 36.63
#